data_AF-A0A2V7I239-F1
#
_entry.id   AF-A0A2V7I239-F1
#
_cell.length_a   1.000
_cell.length_b   1.000
_cell.length_c   1.000
_cell.angle_alpha   90.00
_cell.angle_beta   90.00
_cell.angle_gamma   90.00
#
_symmetry.space_group_name_H-M   'P 1'
#
loop_
_entity.id
_entity.type
_entity.pdbx_description
1 polymer ?
#
loop_
_entity_poly.entity_id
_entity_poly.type
_entity_poly.pdbx_seq_one_letter_code
_entity_poly.pdbx_strand_id
1 'polypeptide(L)'
;MVAIKRIRPPQEGHARTSMANGWIDSFALGVLMNTRGLIEVIALNVGYDLGILSRPLFTMMVLMAVVTTLATAPLLSLADVLRQRRPAHRVDSFAPAQD
;
A
#
# COMPACT_ATOMS: atom_id res chain seq x y z
N MET A 1 0.16 56.72 6.36
CA MET A 1 -0.49 55.72 5.49
C MET A 1 0.45 54.52 5.36
N VAL A 2 0.53 53.69 6.40
CA VAL A 2 1.47 52.56 6.49
C VAL A 2 0.80 51.33 5.88
N ALA A 3 1.35 50.84 4.76
CA ALA A 3 0.98 49.54 4.20
C ALA A 3 1.54 48.46 5.13
N ILE A 4 0.74 48.06 6.12
CA ILE A 4 1.00 46.91 6.99
C ILE A 4 0.94 45.68 6.10
N LYS A 5 2.11 45.31 5.55
CA LYS A 5 2.35 44.07 4.83
C LYS A 5 2.08 42.93 5.80
N ARG A 6 0.88 42.36 5.65
CA ARG A 6 0.35 41.13 6.26
C ARG A 6 1.47 40.10 6.43
N ILE A 7 2.08 40.08 7.61
CA ILE A 7 2.95 39.00 8.07
C ILE A 7 2.03 37.80 8.29
N ARG A 8 1.97 36.93 7.29
CA ARG A 8 1.38 35.60 7.43
C ARG A 8 2.46 34.74 8.10
N PRO A 9 2.27 34.24 9.34
CA PRO A 9 3.29 33.42 9.98
C PRO A 9 3.54 32.13 9.16
N PRO A 10 4.75 31.57 9.26
CA PRO A 10 5.19 30.40 8.50
C PRO A 10 4.35 29.15 8.82
N GLN A 11 4.04 28.40 7.77
CA GLN A 11 3.20 27.19 7.78
C GLN A 11 3.93 26.00 8.43
N GLU A 12 4.22 26.05 9.74
CA GLU A 12 4.89 24.97 10.48
C GLU A 12 3.94 23.80 10.87
N GLY A 13 2.98 23.49 10.00
CA GLY A 13 1.96 22.44 10.24
C GLY A 13 2.17 21.13 9.48
N HIS A 14 3.11 21.06 8.54
CA HIS A 14 3.15 19.96 7.56
C HIS A 14 4.22 18.89 7.84
N ALA A 15 5.16 19.14 8.75
CA ALA A 15 6.28 18.24 9.00
C ALA A 15 5.90 16.99 9.83
N ARG A 16 4.79 17.01 10.56
CA ARG A 16 4.36 15.87 11.41
C ARG A 16 3.52 14.85 10.64
N THR A 17 2.95 15.25 9.51
CA THR A 17 2.05 14.41 8.70
C THR A 17 2.77 13.64 7.59
N SER A 18 4.05 13.94 7.32
CA SER A 18 4.87 13.22 6.33
C SER A 18 5.30 11.84 6.85
N MET A 19 5.73 11.77 8.12
CA MET A 19 6.08 10.51 8.79
C MET A 19 4.86 9.58 8.90
N ALA A 20 3.70 10.17 9.22
CA ALA A 20 2.42 9.47 9.28
C ALA A 20 1.83 9.12 7.89
N ASN A 21 2.52 9.40 6.77
CA ASN A 21 2.14 8.84 5.47
C ASN A 21 3.10 7.71 5.07
N GLY A 22 4.39 7.85 5.40
CA GLY A 22 5.42 6.86 5.08
C GLY A 22 5.14 5.47 5.65
N TRP A 23 4.67 5.36 6.90
CA TRP A 23 4.32 4.07 7.51
C TRP A 23 3.18 3.31 6.80
N ILE A 24 2.14 4.01 6.35
CA ILE A 24 1.02 3.41 5.58
C ILE A 24 1.52 2.99 4.20
N ASP A 25 2.36 3.82 3.57
CA ASP A 25 2.95 3.52 2.27
C ASP A 25 3.90 2.31 2.34
N SER A 26 4.73 2.21 3.40
CA SER A 26 5.58 1.05 3.66
C SER A 26 4.79 -0.21 4.00
N PHE A 27 3.68 -0.08 4.74
CA PHE A 27 2.79 -1.20 5.04
C PHE A 27 2.11 -1.72 3.77
N ALA A 28 1.57 -0.83 2.93
CA ALA A 28 0.99 -1.19 1.65
C ALA A 28 2.01 -1.86 0.71
N LEU A 29 3.25 -1.35 0.65
CA LEU A 29 4.33 -2.00 -0.09
C LEU A 29 4.68 -3.39 0.47
N GLY A 30 4.72 -3.56 1.80
CA GLY A 30 4.94 -4.87 2.44
C GLY A 30 3.84 -5.88 2.13
N VAL A 31 2.58 -5.43 2.09
CA VAL A 31 1.42 -6.23 1.69
C VAL A 31 1.51 -6.59 0.20
N LEU A 32 1.95 -5.66 -0.65
CA LEU A 32 2.13 -5.89 -2.08
C LEU A 32 3.27 -6.87 -2.40
N MET A 33 4.33 -6.92 -1.58
CA MET A 33 5.42 -7.90 -1.72
C MET A 33 4.98 -9.33 -1.40
N ASN A 34 3.86 -9.51 -0.71
CA ASN A 34 3.33 -10.83 -0.37
C ASN A 34 2.54 -11.50 -1.52
N THR A 35 2.55 -10.95 -2.74
CA THR A 35 1.98 -11.59 -3.95
C THR A 35 2.81 -12.78 -4.45
N ARG A 36 3.29 -13.64 -3.54
CA ARG A 36 4.07 -14.85 -3.82
C ARG A 36 3.18 -16.06 -4.17
N GLY A 37 1.85 -15.92 -4.10
CA GLY A 37 0.91 -17.04 -4.13
C GLY A 37 0.90 -17.87 -5.42
N LEU A 38 1.02 -17.27 -6.60
CA LEU A 38 0.96 -18.05 -7.86
C LEU A 38 2.20 -18.94 -8.03
N ILE A 39 3.38 -18.39 -7.77
CA ILE A 39 4.65 -19.13 -7.94
C ILE A 39 4.77 -20.23 -6.89
N GLU A 40 4.30 -19.96 -5.68
CA GLU A 40 4.41 -20.87 -4.53
C GLU A 40 3.47 -22.06 -4.69
N VAL A 41 2.23 -21.84 -5.18
CA VAL A 41 1.32 -22.94 -5.51
C VAL A 41 1.85 -23.80 -6.67
N ILE A 42 2.47 -23.21 -7.69
CA ILE A 42 3.10 -23.96 -8.78
C ILE A 42 4.29 -24.78 -8.23
N ALA A 43 5.18 -24.16 -7.45
CA ALA A 43 6.34 -24.82 -6.85
C ALA A 43 5.94 -25.94 -5.87
N LEU A 44 4.85 -25.77 -5.13
CA LEU A 44 4.30 -26.79 -4.23
C LEU A 44 3.75 -28.00 -4.99
N ASN A 45 3.03 -27.77 -6.09
CA ASN A 45 2.57 -28.86 -6.95
C ASN A 45 3.75 -29.65 -7.53
N VAL A 46 4.78 -28.94 -8.01
CA VAL A 46 6.01 -29.57 -8.50
C VAL A 46 6.74 -30.33 -7.38
N GLY A 47 6.91 -29.74 -6.20
CA GLY A 47 7.56 -30.39 -5.06
C GLY A 47 6.80 -31.59 -4.49
N TYR A 48 5.47 -31.62 -4.62
CA TYR A 48 4.65 -32.78 -4.29
C TYR A 48 4.82 -33.91 -5.33
N ASP A 49 4.87 -33.57 -6.62
CA ASP A 49 5.10 -34.52 -7.72
C ASP A 49 6.49 -35.16 -7.63
N LEU A 50 7.51 -34.37 -7.28
CA LEU A 50 8.87 -34.84 -6.97
C LEU A 50 8.98 -35.67 -5.67
N GLY A 51 7.89 -35.84 -4.91
CA GLY A 51 7.87 -36.62 -3.66
C GLY A 51 8.60 -35.97 -2.48
N ILE A 52 9.01 -34.70 -2.61
CA ILE A 52 9.74 -33.95 -1.58
C ILE A 52 8.79 -33.51 -0.45
N LEU A 53 7.52 -33.26 -0.76
CA LEU A 53 6.50 -32.85 0.20
C LEU A 53 5.50 -33.97 0.51
N SER A 54 5.41 -34.35 1.78
CA SER A 54 4.32 -35.19 2.30
C SER A 54 2.98 -34.44 2.30
N ARG A 55 1.87 -35.16 2.08
CA ARG A 55 0.49 -34.62 2.08
C ARG A 55 0.20 -33.53 3.13
N PRO A 56 0.49 -33.72 4.42
CA PRO A 56 0.22 -32.69 5.44
C PRO A 56 1.02 -31.39 5.24
N LEU A 57 2.28 -31.47 4.81
CA LEU A 57 3.12 -30.28 4.54
C LEU A 57 2.62 -29.51 3.32
N PHE A 58 2.23 -30.22 2.26
CA PHE A 58 1.64 -29.62 1.08
C PHE A 58 0.38 -28.82 1.45
N THR A 59 -0.55 -29.42 2.20
CA THR A 59 -1.78 -28.72 2.63
C THR A 59 -1.51 -27.53 3.54
N MET A 60 -0.54 -27.59 4.46
CA MET A 60 -0.21 -26.46 5.33
C MET A 60 0.37 -25.28 4.54
N MET A 61 1.25 -25.56 3.57
CA MET A 61 1.84 -24.53 2.71
C MET A 61 0.81 -23.90 1.78
N VAL A 62 -0.05 -24.71 1.15
CA VAL A 62 -1.14 -24.21 0.31
C VAL A 62 -2.13 -23.37 1.13
N LEU A 63 -2.50 -23.84 2.33
CA LEU A 63 -3.41 -23.12 3.21
C LEU A 63 -2.84 -21.74 3.59
N MET A 64 -1.56 -21.67 3.95
CA MET A 64 -0.89 -20.40 4.26
C MET A 64 -0.89 -19.46 3.06
N ALA A 65 -0.55 -19.95 1.86
CA ALA A 65 -0.51 -19.14 0.65
C ALA A 65 -1.90 -18.57 0.30
N VAL A 66 -2.95 -19.39 0.38
CA VAL A 66 -4.33 -18.96 0.12
C VAL A 66 -4.82 -17.97 1.17
N VAL A 67 -4.64 -18.28 2.45
CA VAL A 67 -5.09 -17.41 3.56
C VAL A 67 -4.41 -16.05 3.49
N THR A 68 -3.10 -15.99 3.25
CA THR A 68 -2.34 -14.73 3.17
C THR A 68 -2.75 -13.91 1.94
N THR A 69 -3.04 -14.55 0.81
CA THR A 69 -3.53 -13.88 -0.41
C THR A 69 -4.92 -13.28 -0.19
N LEU A 70 -5.84 -14.04 0.42
CA LEU A 70 -7.17 -13.54 0.76
C LEU A 70 -7.13 -12.44 1.82
N ALA A 71 -6.14 -12.45 2.72
CA ALA A 71 -5.93 -11.40 3.71
C ALA A 71 -5.33 -10.11 3.12
N THR A 72 -4.62 -10.19 1.99
CA THR A 72 -3.99 -9.03 1.31
C THR A 72 -5.05 -8.04 0.79
N ALA A 73 -6.14 -8.53 0.19
CA ALA A 73 -7.21 -7.70 -0.36
C ALA A 73 -7.93 -6.80 0.67
N PRO A 74 -8.42 -7.30 1.82
CA PRO A 74 -9.03 -6.46 2.85
C PRO A 74 -8.01 -5.54 3.51
N LEU A 75 -6.75 -5.96 3.60
CA LEU A 75 -5.69 -5.16 4.21
C LEU A 75 -5.30 -3.95 3.34
N LEU A 76 -5.28 -4.13 2.02
CA LEU A 76 -5.08 -3.04 1.07
C LEU A 76 -6.32 -2.12 1.01
N SER A 77 -7.53 -2.68 1.03
CA SER A 77 -8.76 -1.90 1.12
C SER A 77 -8.85 -1.07 2.40
N LEU A 78 -8.38 -1.58 3.53
CA LEU A 78 -8.31 -0.84 4.79
C LEU A 78 -7.27 0.29 4.71
N ALA A 79 -6.12 0.04 4.08
CA ALA A 79 -5.12 1.08 3.83
C ALA A 79 -5.68 2.20 2.94
N ASP A 80 -6.47 1.87 1.90
CA ASP A 80 -7.12 2.85 1.03
C ASP A 80 -8.19 3.68 1.76
N VAL A 81 -9.00 3.06 2.63
CA VAL A 81 -9.97 3.80 3.47
C VAL A 81 -9.26 4.79 4.40
N LEU A 82 -8.11 4.40 4.96
CA LEU A 82 -7.28 5.30 5.77
C LEU A 82 -6.64 6.41 4.90
N ARG A 83 -6.33 6.13 3.64
CA ARG A 83 -5.70 7.06 2.69
C ARG A 83 -6.68 8.07 2.07
N GLN A 84 -7.94 7.70 1.86
CA GLN A 84 -9.01 8.54 1.29
C GLN A 84 -9.36 9.78 2.13
N ARG A 85 -8.79 9.93 3.34
CA ARG A 85 -8.83 11.18 4.11
C ARG A 85 -7.98 12.31 3.49
N ARG A 86 -7.20 12.08 2.43
CA ARG A 86 -6.50 13.14 1.69
C ARG A 86 -7.25 13.49 0.40
N PRO A 87 -7.88 14.67 0.30
CA PRO A 87 -8.42 15.15 -0.97
C PRO A 87 -7.26 15.24 -1.96
N ALA A 88 -7.39 14.52 -3.07
CA ALA A 88 -6.42 14.54 -4.16
C ALA A 88 -6.15 16.00 -4.53
N HIS A 89 -4.89 16.42 -4.35
CA HIS A 89 -4.42 17.72 -4.76
C HIS A 89 -4.52 17.81 -6.29
N ARG A 90 -5.66 18.34 -6.75
CA ARG A 90 -5.89 19.06 -8.02
C ARG A 90 -4.68 19.03 -8.96
N VAL A 91 -4.62 18.03 -9.84
CA VAL A 91 -3.77 18.03 -11.04
C VAL A 91 -4.54 18.75 -12.16
N ASP A 92 -5.02 19.96 -11.88
CA ASP A 92 -5.74 20.79 -12.88
C ASP A 92 -4.89 22.02 -13.29
N SER A 93 -3.62 22.13 -12.88
CA SER A 93 -2.77 23.27 -13.24
C SER A 93 -2.13 23.19 -14.63
N PHE A 94 -2.69 22.39 -15.54
CA PHE A 94 -2.41 22.46 -16.99
C PHE A 94 -3.57 23.10 -17.77
N ALA A 95 -4.21 24.12 -17.19
CA ALA A 95 -5.00 25.07 -17.97
C ALA A 95 -4.03 26.13 -18.55
N PRO A 96 -3.78 26.17 -19.86
CA PRO A 96 -3.07 27.30 -20.45
C PRO A 96 -3.92 28.56 -20.26
N ALA A 97 -3.32 29.62 -19.72
CA ALA A 97 -3.91 30.95 -19.75
C ALA A 97 -4.17 31.33 -21.22
N GLN A 98 -5.44 31.48 -21.58
CA GLN A 98 -5.85 32.07 -22.85
C GLN A 98 -6.25 33.53 -22.58
N ASP A 99 -5.28 34.42 -22.76
CA ASP A 99 -5.45 35.85 -23.01
C ASP A 99 -4.14 36.45 -23.55
#